data_AF-A4CPN5-F1
#
_entry.id   AF-A4CPN5-F1
#
_cell.length_a   1.000
_cell.length_b   1.000
_cell.length_c   1.000
_cell.angle_alpha   90.00
_cell.angle_beta   90.00
_cell.angle_gamma   90.00
#
_symmetry.space_group_name_H-M   'P 1'
#
loop_
_entity.id
_entity.type
_entity.pdbx_description
1 polymer ?
#
loop_
_entity_poly.entity_id
_entity_poly.type
_entity_poly.pdbx_seq_one_letter_code
_entity_poly.pdbx_strand_id
1 'polypeptide(L)' 'MKKLQIINALLWAASILVTSYFFREGTGYEYVLGVQVIAATLMLGLIQNQSRKRAGTR' A
#
# COMPACT_ATOMS: atom_id res chain seq x y z
N MET A 1 -3.28 15.06 6.82
CA MET A 1 -2.75 14.19 5.75
C MET A 1 -1.84 13.07 6.28
N LYS A 2 -0.87 13.35 7.17
CA LYS A 2 0.05 12.31 7.70
C LYS A 2 -0.68 11.13 8.36
N LYS A 3 -1.73 11.37 9.16
CA LYS A 3 -2.56 10.30 9.74
C LYS A 3 -3.19 9.36 8.70
N LEU A 4 -3.69 9.90 7.58
CA LEU A 4 -4.27 9.09 6.49
C LEU A 4 -3.22 8.23 5.78
N GLN A 5 -2.00 8.74 5.60
CA GLN A 5 -0.90 7.96 5.03
C GLN A 5 -0.50 6.79 5.94
N ILE A 6 -0.47 7.03 7.26
CA ILE A 6 -0.17 5.98 8.25
C ILE A 6 -1.26 4.90 8.26
N ILE A 7 -2.54 5.30 8.23
CA ILE A 7 -3.67 4.34 8.16
C ILE A 7 -3.59 3.51 6.86
N ASN A 8 -3.30 4.14 5.73
CA ASN A 8 -3.13 3.44 4.46
C ASN A 8 -1.96 2.44 4.51
N ALA A 9 -0.82 2.83 5.09
CA ALA A 9 0.33 1.94 5.26
C ALA A 9 0.00 0.73 6.16
N LEU A 10 -0.74 0.96 7.25
CA LEU A 10 -1.18 -0.12 8.15
C LEU A 10 -2.15 -1.09 7.47
N LEU A 11 -3.07 -0.59 6.65
CA LEU A 11 -3.99 -1.44 5.87
C LEU A 11 -3.24 -2.33 4.88
N TRP A 12 -2.26 -1.77 4.16
CA TRP A 12 -1.43 -2.55 3.24
C TRP A 12 -0.55 -3.57 3.99
N ALA A 13 0.03 -3.20 5.13
CA ALA A 13 0.80 -4.12 5.96
C ALA A 13 -0.06 -5.30 6.46
N ALA A 14 -1.30 -5.03 6.90
CA ALA A 14 -2.23 -6.07 7.31
C ALA A 14 -2.65 -6.96 6.12
N SER A 15 -2.93 -6.39 4.96
CA SER A 15 -3.27 -7.13 3.74
C SER A 15 -2.14 -8.08 3.31
N ILE A 16 -0.90 -7.59 3.33
CA ILE A 16 0.29 -8.38 3.03
C ILE A 16 0.42 -9.52 4.04
N LEU A 17 0.29 -9.24 5.34
CA LEU A 17 0.39 -10.26 6.39
C LEU A 17 -0.67 -11.37 6.22
N VAL A 18 -1.92 -10.99 5.96
CA VAL A 18 -3.01 -11.94 5.72
C VAL A 18 -2.72 -12.78 4.48
N THR A 19 -2.31 -12.15 3.39
CA THR A 19 -1.98 -12.86 2.17
C THR A 19 -0.79 -13.80 2.36
N SER A 20 0.24 -13.36 3.08
CA SER A 20 1.37 -14.17 3.51
C SER A 20 0.94 -15.39 4.31
N TYR A 21 0.00 -15.24 5.22
CA TYR A 21 -0.49 -16.34 6.02
C TYR A 21 -1.24 -17.39 5.18
N PHE A 22 -2.14 -16.95 4.30
CA PHE A 22 -3.01 -17.85 3.54
C PHE A 22 -2.39 -18.43 2.27
N PHE A 23 -1.50 -17.70 1.60
CA PHE A 23 -1.01 -18.06 0.27
C PHE A 23 0.45 -18.52 0.23
N ARG A 24 1.17 -18.59 1.37
CA ARG A 24 2.60 -18.97 1.44
C ARG A 24 2.97 -20.29 0.74
N GLU A 25 2.04 -21.23 0.64
CA GLU A 25 2.25 -22.55 0.05
C GLU A 25 1.78 -22.64 -1.41
N GLY A 26 1.19 -21.57 -1.96
CA GLY A 26 0.69 -21.51 -3.32
C GLY A 26 1.77 -21.17 -4.34
N THR A 27 1.72 -21.79 -5.52
CA THR A 27 2.69 -21.65 -6.64
C THR A 27 2.73 -20.27 -7.32
N GLY A 28 2.11 -19.25 -6.73
CA GLY A 28 2.12 -17.86 -7.24
C GLY A 28 2.32 -16.81 -6.14
N TYR A 29 2.67 -17.23 -4.93
CA TYR A 29 2.74 -16.37 -3.75
C TYR A 29 3.65 -15.15 -3.93
N GLU A 30 4.83 -15.35 -4.50
CA GLU A 30 5.81 -14.29 -4.73
C GLU A 30 5.28 -13.21 -5.67
N TYR A 31 4.54 -13.60 -6.70
CA TYR A 31 3.89 -12.66 -7.63
C TYR A 31 2.77 -11.89 -6.95
N VAL A 32 1.96 -12.54 -6.11
CA VAL A 32 0.88 -11.87 -5.37
C VAL A 32 1.44 -10.85 -4.39
N LEU A 33 2.52 -11.19 -3.69
CA LEU A 33 3.22 -10.22 -2.83
C LEU A 33 3.82 -9.07 -3.63
N GLY A 34 4.49 -9.36 -4.75
CA GLY A 34 5.07 -8.35 -5.62
C GLY A 34 4.03 -7.34 -6.11
N VAL A 35 2.88 -7.83 -6.57
CA VAL A 35 1.76 -6.98 -7.01
C VAL A 35 1.23 -6.13 -5.85
N GLN A 36 1.09 -6.69 -4.64
CA GLN A 36 0.65 -5.91 -3.47
C GLN A 36 1.63 -4.80 -3.09
N VAL A 37 2.94 -5.07 -3.13
CA VAL A 37 3.96 -4.06 -2.82
C VAL A 37 3.94 -2.94 -3.86
N ILE A 38 3.83 -3.27 -5.14
CA ILE A 38 3.72 -2.28 -6.22
C ILE A 38 2.47 -1.43 -6.04
N ALA A 39 1.32 -2.05 -5.79
CA ALA A 39 0.05 -1.36 -5.58
C ALA A 39 0.08 -0.44 -4.34
N ALA A 40 0.64 -0.91 -3.23
CA ALA A 40 0.82 -0.11 -2.01
C ALA A 40 1.67 1.14 -2.27
N THR A 41 2.78 0.97 -3.00
CA THR A 41 3.71 2.06 -3.33
C THR A 41 3.06 3.09 -4.26
N LEU A 42 2.34 2.62 -5.28
CA LEU A 42 1.57 3.47 -6.19
C LEU A 42 0.50 4.29 -5.44
N MET A 43 -0.31 3.64 -4.59
CA MET A 43 -1.31 4.34 -3.80
C MET A 43 -0.68 5.38 -2.88
N LEU A 44 0.43 5.05 -2.22
CA LEU A 44 1.13 6.00 -1.36
C LEU A 44 1.63 7.22 -2.17
N GLY A 45 2.20 6.99 -3.35
CA GLY A 45 2.64 8.05 -4.26
C GLY A 45 1.50 8.97 -4.71
N LEU A 46 0.34 8.39 -5.05
CA LEU A 46 -0.86 9.14 -5.43
C LEU A 46 -1.38 10.01 -4.27
N ILE A 47 -1.48 9.43 -3.07
CA ILE A 47 -1.91 10.17 -1.87
C ILE A 47 -0.93 11.30 -1.55
N GLN A 48 0.37 11.07 -1.69
CA GLN A 48 1.39 12.11 -1.49
C GLN A 48 1.28 13.22 -2.54
N ASN A 49 1.10 12.88 -3.81
CA ASN A 49 0.94 13.86 -4.89
C ASN A 49 -0.32 14.72 -4.68
N GLN A 50 -1.45 14.10 -4.37
CA GLN A 50 -2.69 14.81 -4.04
C GLN A 50 -2.54 15.68 -2.79
N SER A 51 -1.84 15.19 -1.77
CA SER A 51 -1.54 15.95 -0.56
C SER A 51 -0.67 17.17 -0.85
N ARG A 52 0.32 17.06 -1.75
CA ARG A 52 1.16 18.20 -2.18
C ARG A 52 0.35 19.22 -2.98
N LYS A 53 -0.46 18.77 -3.93
CA LYS A 53 -1.35 19.66 -4.71
C LYS A 53 -2.30 20.46 -3.81
N ARG A 54 -2.89 19.83 -2.79
CA ARG A 54 -3.74 20.52 -1.80
C ARG A 54 -2.97 21.45 -0.86
N ALA A 55 -1.68 21.20 -0.62
CA ALA A 55 -0.84 22.05 0.22
C ALA A 55 -0.31 23.28 -0.53
N GLY A 56 -0.07 23.18 -1.84
CA GLY A 56 0.41 24.28 -2.70
C GLY A 56 -0.69 25.09 -3.39
N THR A 57 -1.97 24.82 -3.14
CA THR A 57 -3.13 25.64 -3.57
C THR A 57 -3.53 26.67 -2.52
N ARG A 58 -2.53 27.26 -1.85
CA ARG A 58 -2.67 28.47 -1.04
C ARG A 58 -1.93 29.60 -1.72
#